data_AF-A0A2T0V333-F1
#
_entry.id   AF-A0A2T0V333-F1
#
_cell.length_a   1.000
_cell.length_b   1.000
_cell.length_c   1.000
_cell.angle_alpha   90.00
_cell.angle_beta   90.00
_cell.angle_gamma   90.00
#
_symmetry.space_group_name_H-M   'P 1'
#
loop_
_entity.id
_entity.type
_entity.pdbx_description
1 polymer ?
#
loop_
_entity_poly.entity_id
_entity_poly.type
_entity_poly.pdbx_seq_one_letter_code
_entity_poly.pdbx_strand_id
1 'polypeptide(L)'
;MLSWILRVMSCAWLIAFVGATHAAGSWSAQVPGVMVAMSDRESVSHPVTPPPGVSLDGGVIDRIHWRLDAPPGEVVNAWLCHPQQCVALSGMRGTVTALAGRQADAPLRFRFALRPGQRPVRVQGLQVIVNYQ
;
A
#
# COMPACT_ATOMS: atom_id res chain seq x y z
N MET A 1 -15.36 67.07 -12.60
CA MET A 1 -15.07 65.87 -13.43
C MET A 1 -13.89 65.08 -12.85
N LEU A 2 -13.87 64.83 -11.53
CA LEU A 2 -12.70 64.26 -10.84
C LEU A 2 -13.11 63.31 -9.69
N SER A 3 -14.15 62.50 -9.91
CA SER A 3 -14.69 61.61 -8.87
C SER A 3 -15.02 60.19 -9.38
N TRP A 4 -14.71 59.86 -10.63
CA TRP A 4 -14.88 58.51 -11.18
C TRP A 4 -13.59 57.66 -11.08
N ILE A 5 -12.44 58.23 -10.69
CA ILE A 5 -11.17 57.47 -10.76
C ILE A 5 -10.95 56.51 -9.57
N LEU A 6 -11.78 56.56 -8.51
CA LEU A 6 -11.51 55.81 -7.26
C LEU A 6 -12.45 54.62 -6.94
N ARG A 7 -13.35 54.22 -7.84
CA ARG A 7 -14.31 53.12 -7.56
C ARG A 7 -14.06 51.81 -8.30
N VAL A 8 -12.95 51.67 -9.02
CA VAL A 8 -12.59 50.40 -9.70
C VAL A 8 -11.40 49.72 -8.99
N MET A 9 -11.08 50.14 -7.77
CA MET A 9 -10.10 49.48 -6.93
C MET A 9 -10.83 48.47 -6.03
N SER A 10 -10.41 47.20 -6.10
CA SER A 10 -10.85 46.09 -5.25
C SER A 10 -12.07 45.31 -5.75
N CYS A 11 -11.89 44.57 -6.85
CA CYS A 11 -12.70 43.37 -7.09
C CYS A 11 -11.77 42.15 -7.07
N ALA A 12 -11.61 41.62 -5.87
CA ALA A 12 -11.43 40.21 -5.53
C ALA A 12 -10.52 39.39 -6.46
N TRP A 13 -9.21 39.40 -6.16
CA TRP A 13 -8.30 38.33 -6.57
C TRP A 13 -8.47 37.13 -5.61
N LEU A 14 -9.61 36.43 -5.73
CA LEU A 14 -9.81 35.14 -5.08
C LEU A 14 -9.31 34.05 -6.01
N ILE A 15 -8.01 33.78 -5.96
CA ILE A 15 -7.43 32.59 -6.59
C ILE A 15 -7.92 31.40 -5.77
N ALA A 16 -8.97 30.73 -6.25
CA ALA A 16 -9.41 29.46 -5.71
C ALA A 16 -8.32 28.41 -5.97
N PHE A 17 -7.59 28.02 -4.92
CA PHE A 17 -6.79 26.81 -4.94
C PHE A 17 -7.75 25.62 -5.03
N VAL A 18 -8.04 25.17 -6.26
CA VAL A 18 -8.68 23.88 -6.49
C VAL A 18 -7.62 22.83 -6.20
N GLY A 19 -7.60 22.32 -4.97
CA GLY A 19 -6.81 21.14 -4.64
C GLY A 19 -7.30 19.97 -5.49
N ALA A 20 -6.39 19.26 -6.15
CA ALA A 20 -6.72 18.02 -6.85
C ALA A 20 -7.27 17.02 -5.82
N THR A 21 -8.58 16.80 -5.81
CA THR A 21 -9.18 15.72 -5.03
C THR A 21 -8.92 14.43 -5.78
N HIS A 22 -7.96 13.64 -5.31
CA HIS A 22 -7.82 12.29 -5.82
C HIS A 22 -9.05 11.46 -5.37
N ALA A 23 -9.51 10.55 -6.23
CA ALA A 23 -10.71 9.77 -5.99
C ALA A 23 -10.44 8.67 -4.96
N ALA A 24 -11.03 8.81 -3.77
CA ALA A 24 -10.93 7.78 -2.74
C ALA A 24 -11.55 6.46 -3.20
N GLY A 25 -10.84 5.36 -2.97
CA GLY A 25 -11.26 4.04 -3.40
C GLY A 25 -10.57 2.92 -2.64
N SER A 26 -10.92 1.68 -3.00
CA SER A 26 -10.33 0.48 -2.43
C SER A 26 -10.20 -0.60 -3.49
N TRP A 27 -9.09 -1.34 -3.45
CA TRP A 27 -8.92 -2.55 -4.23
C TRP A 27 -8.40 -3.67 -3.34
N SER A 28 -8.66 -4.91 -3.72
CA SER A 28 -8.15 -6.08 -3.00
C SER A 28 -7.66 -7.14 -3.97
N ALA A 29 -6.65 -7.88 -3.55
CA ALA A 29 -6.10 -8.98 -4.32
C ALA A 29 -5.50 -10.04 -3.40
N GLN A 30 -5.54 -11.28 -3.86
CA GLN A 30 -4.93 -12.42 -3.22
C GLN A 30 -3.95 -13.08 -4.20
N VAL A 31 -2.82 -13.55 -3.69
CA VAL A 31 -1.79 -14.23 -4.49
C VAL A 31 -1.50 -15.63 -3.94
N PRO A 32 -0.93 -16.53 -4.78
CA PRO A 32 -0.54 -17.86 -4.32
C PRO A 32 0.46 -17.81 -3.16
N GLY A 33 0.33 -18.78 -2.26
CA GLY A 33 1.25 -18.96 -1.14
C GLY A 33 2.68 -19.32 -1.58
N VAL A 34 3.64 -19.09 -0.68
CA VAL A 34 5.08 -19.26 -0.91
C VAL A 34 5.63 -20.28 0.07
N MET A 35 6.54 -21.14 -0.41
CA MET A 35 7.33 -22.00 0.45
C MET A 35 8.61 -21.25 0.85
N VAL A 36 8.82 -21.07 2.15
CA VAL A 36 9.96 -20.37 2.74
C VAL A 36 10.94 -21.43 3.25
N ALA A 37 12.04 -21.67 2.52
CA ALA A 37 13.00 -22.74 2.84
C ALA A 37 14.32 -22.25 3.44
N MET A 38 14.66 -20.97 3.26
CA MET A 38 15.98 -20.44 3.55
C MET A 38 15.90 -19.39 4.66
N SER A 39 16.93 -19.35 5.50
CA SER A 39 17.07 -18.36 6.59
C SER A 39 18.04 -17.23 6.22
N ASP A 40 18.91 -17.47 5.24
CA ASP A 40 19.90 -16.54 4.69
C ASP A 40 19.37 -15.74 3.48
N ARG A 41 18.21 -16.13 2.91
CA ARG A 41 17.59 -15.44 1.79
C ARG A 41 16.09 -15.29 1.98
N GLU A 42 15.59 -14.13 1.55
CA GLU A 42 14.16 -13.86 1.49
C GLU A 42 13.47 -14.67 0.38
N SER A 43 12.38 -15.34 0.74
CA SER A 43 11.40 -15.86 -0.21
C SER A 43 10.37 -14.77 -0.52
N VAL A 44 10.04 -14.58 -1.78
CA VAL A 44 9.23 -13.45 -2.25
C VAL A 44 7.97 -13.96 -2.94
N SER A 45 6.81 -13.36 -2.64
CA SER A 45 5.55 -13.70 -3.30
C SER A 45 5.49 -13.22 -4.75
N HIS A 46 4.48 -13.74 -5.47
CA HIS A 46 3.98 -13.07 -6.67
C HIS A 46 3.60 -11.62 -6.34
N PRO A 47 3.73 -10.69 -7.30
CA PRO A 47 3.31 -9.31 -7.09
C PRO A 47 1.79 -9.27 -6.87
N VAL A 48 1.38 -8.47 -5.89
CA VAL A 48 -0.01 -8.14 -5.60
C VAL A 48 -0.28 -6.79 -6.25
N THR A 49 -1.09 -6.80 -7.30
CA THR A 49 -1.45 -5.62 -8.10
C THR A 49 -2.95 -5.38 -8.07
N PRO A 50 -3.41 -4.15 -8.35
CA PRO A 50 -4.83 -3.90 -8.55
C PRO A 50 -5.42 -4.84 -9.62
N PRO A 51 -6.63 -5.40 -9.40
CA PRO A 51 -7.31 -6.18 -10.41
C PRO A 51 -7.57 -5.37 -11.70
N PRO A 52 -7.67 -6.02 -12.87
CA PRO A 52 -8.06 -5.36 -14.10
C PRO A 52 -9.37 -4.60 -13.95
N GLY A 53 -9.44 -3.37 -14.48
CA GLY A 53 -10.64 -2.52 -14.44
C GLY A 53 -10.75 -1.60 -13.23
N VAL A 54 -9.84 -1.69 -12.24
CA VAL A 54 -9.72 -0.68 -11.18
C VAL A 54 -8.98 0.54 -11.75
N SER A 55 -9.66 1.68 -11.84
CA SER A 55 -9.00 2.97 -12.11
C SER A 55 -8.49 3.55 -10.81
N LEU A 56 -7.20 3.89 -10.75
CA LEU A 56 -6.61 4.55 -9.59
C LEU A 56 -6.35 6.03 -9.83
N ASP A 57 -6.34 6.51 -11.07
CA ASP A 57 -6.17 7.92 -11.45
C ASP A 57 -4.99 8.63 -10.74
N GLY A 58 -3.89 7.91 -10.52
CA GLY A 58 -2.72 8.41 -9.77
C GLY A 58 -2.86 8.39 -8.25
N GLY A 59 -3.87 7.70 -7.74
CA GLY A 59 -4.20 7.56 -6.33
C GLY A 59 -3.04 7.03 -5.51
N VAL A 60 -2.95 7.55 -4.29
CA VAL A 60 -1.90 7.18 -3.34
C VAL A 60 -2.50 6.35 -2.21
N ILE A 61 -1.72 5.39 -1.72
CA ILE A 61 -2.07 4.54 -0.60
C ILE A 61 -2.42 5.43 0.60
N ASP A 62 -3.56 5.18 1.23
CA ASP A 62 -3.88 5.66 2.57
C ASP A 62 -3.52 4.57 3.60
N ARG A 63 -3.98 3.35 3.34
CA ARG A 63 -3.89 2.24 4.28
C ARG A 63 -3.99 0.90 3.58
N ILE A 64 -3.21 -0.06 4.07
CA ILE A 64 -3.26 -1.44 3.59
C ILE A 64 -3.68 -2.35 4.73
N HIS A 65 -4.79 -3.06 4.59
CA HIS A 65 -5.10 -4.23 5.41
C HIS A 65 -4.47 -5.46 4.76
N TRP A 66 -3.89 -6.33 5.58
CA TRP A 66 -3.18 -7.50 5.07
C TRP A 66 -3.49 -8.74 5.90
N ARG A 67 -3.31 -9.89 5.26
CA ARG A 67 -3.41 -11.22 5.86
C ARG A 67 -2.42 -12.18 5.22
N LEU A 68 -1.96 -13.11 6.03
CA LEU A 68 -1.18 -14.29 5.67
C LEU A 68 -1.47 -15.39 6.70
N ASP A 69 -1.35 -16.64 6.29
CA ASP A 69 -1.52 -17.79 7.17
C ASP A 69 -0.24 -18.63 7.16
N ALA A 70 0.23 -19.00 8.34
CA ALA A 70 1.32 -19.94 8.54
C ALA A 70 0.82 -21.14 9.38
N PRO A 71 1.45 -22.32 9.28
CA PRO A 71 1.11 -23.46 10.10
C PRO A 71 1.16 -23.12 11.59
N PRO A 72 0.28 -23.70 12.43
CA PRO A 72 0.28 -23.45 13.86
C PRO A 72 1.64 -23.74 14.50
N GLY A 73 2.12 -22.83 15.35
CA GLY A 73 3.40 -22.96 16.04
C GLY A 73 4.63 -22.55 15.23
N GLU A 74 4.48 -22.33 13.92
CA GLU A 74 5.57 -21.82 13.08
C GLU A 74 5.66 -20.29 13.15
N VAL A 75 6.89 -19.80 13.26
CA VAL A 75 7.19 -18.35 13.26
C VAL A 75 7.97 -18.04 12.00
N VAL A 76 7.49 -17.10 11.20
CA VAL A 76 8.20 -16.62 10.01
C VAL A 76 8.34 -15.11 10.09
N ASN A 77 9.52 -14.58 9.76
CA ASN A 77 9.68 -13.14 9.62
C ASN A 77 9.00 -12.72 8.31
N ALA A 78 8.13 -11.71 8.37
CA ALA A 78 7.33 -11.27 7.23
C ALA A 78 7.41 -9.77 7.03
N TRP A 79 7.42 -9.34 5.77
CA TRP A 79 7.39 -7.94 5.37
C TRP A 79 6.41 -7.74 4.22
N LEU A 80 5.76 -6.58 4.19
CA LEU A 80 5.04 -6.10 3.01
C LEU A 80 5.87 -5.01 2.35
N CYS A 81 6.24 -5.24 1.10
CA CYS A 81 7.14 -4.39 0.34
C CYS A 81 6.43 -3.70 -0.81
N HIS A 82 6.46 -2.37 -0.77
CA HIS A 82 6.31 -1.49 -1.92
C HIS A 82 7.70 -1.31 -2.58
N PRO A 83 7.81 -0.97 -3.88
CA PRO A 83 9.12 -0.78 -4.55
C PRO A 83 10.06 0.20 -3.84
N GLN A 84 9.50 1.16 -3.11
CA GLN A 84 10.26 2.20 -2.40
C GLN A 84 10.50 1.90 -0.92
N GLN A 85 9.78 0.94 -0.32
CA GLN A 85 9.82 0.72 1.13
C GLN A 85 9.24 -0.65 1.52
N CYS A 86 9.87 -1.32 2.48
CA CYS A 86 9.34 -2.52 3.13
C CYS A 86 8.93 -2.22 4.57
N VAL A 87 7.83 -2.83 5.01
CA VAL A 87 7.31 -2.70 6.38
C VAL A 87 7.22 -4.08 7.00
N ALA A 88 7.82 -4.24 8.19
CA ALA A 88 7.73 -5.49 8.94
C ALA A 88 6.28 -5.74 9.40
N LEU A 89 5.85 -6.99 9.28
CA LEU A 89 4.50 -7.42 9.65
C LEU A 89 4.56 -8.15 10.98
N SER A 90 3.61 -7.86 11.85
CA SER A 90 3.47 -8.53 13.15
C SER A 90 2.17 -9.33 13.16
N GLY A 91 2.29 -10.65 13.32
CA GLY A 91 1.15 -11.58 13.32
C GLY A 91 0.72 -12.02 11.92
N MET A 92 -0.47 -12.60 11.84
CA MET A 92 -1.06 -13.18 10.63
C MET A 92 -1.97 -12.22 9.87
N ARG A 93 -2.38 -11.12 10.51
CA ARG A 93 -3.20 -10.08 9.90
C ARG A 93 -2.97 -8.74 10.56
N GLY A 94 -3.26 -7.66 9.86
CA GLY A 94 -3.17 -6.33 10.43
C GLY A 94 -3.35 -5.24 9.41
N THR A 95 -2.76 -4.09 9.73
CA THR A 95 -2.85 -2.87 8.95
C THR A 95 -1.47 -2.23 8.81
N VAL A 96 -1.15 -1.66 7.65
CA VAL A 96 0.05 -0.87 7.40
C VAL A 96 -0.37 0.53 6.93
N THR A 97 0.07 1.55 7.65
CA THR A 97 -0.06 2.98 7.27
C THR A 97 1.28 3.60 6.91
N ALA A 98 2.41 2.94 7.22
CA ALA A 98 3.75 3.44 6.90
C ALA A 98 4.04 3.50 5.38
N LEU A 99 3.17 2.92 4.55
CA LEU A 99 3.22 3.03 3.09
C LEU A 99 2.28 4.11 2.54
N ALA A 100 1.66 4.93 3.40
CA ALA A 100 0.79 6.02 2.96
C ALA A 100 1.54 7.03 2.09
N GLY A 101 0.85 7.61 1.11
CA GLY A 101 1.43 8.55 0.13
C GLY A 101 2.24 7.89 -0.98
N ARG A 102 2.45 6.57 -0.94
CA ARG A 102 3.05 5.80 -2.04
C ARG A 102 2.00 5.50 -3.11
N GLN A 103 2.42 5.25 -4.34
CA GLN A 103 1.48 4.95 -5.43
C GLN A 103 0.68 3.68 -5.15
N ALA A 104 -0.65 3.74 -5.35
CA ALA A 104 -1.55 2.62 -5.08
C ALA A 104 -1.60 1.58 -6.22
N ASP A 105 -1.04 1.88 -7.38
CA ASP A 105 -0.94 0.99 -8.54
C ASP A 105 0.37 0.17 -8.56
N ALA A 106 1.35 0.57 -7.75
CA ALA A 106 2.63 -0.11 -7.67
C ALA A 106 2.52 -1.52 -7.06
N PRO A 107 3.28 -2.50 -7.59
CA PRO A 107 3.18 -3.89 -7.16
C PRO A 107 3.69 -4.06 -5.73
N LEU A 108 2.82 -4.56 -4.85
CA LEU A 108 3.19 -4.96 -3.51
C LEU A 108 3.71 -6.40 -3.51
N ARG A 109 4.63 -6.74 -2.62
CA ARG A 109 5.13 -8.12 -2.44
C ARG A 109 5.22 -8.47 -0.98
N PHE A 110 4.75 -9.66 -0.62
CA PHE A 110 5.10 -10.25 0.66
C PHE A 110 6.51 -10.84 0.55
N ARG A 111 7.33 -10.60 1.56
CA ARG A 111 8.65 -11.20 1.71
C ARG A 111 8.73 -11.94 3.02
N PHE A 112 9.46 -13.03 3.01
CA PHE A 112 9.56 -13.94 4.14
C PHE A 112 10.98 -14.44 4.35
N ALA A 113 11.38 -14.61 5.60
CA ALA A 113 12.62 -15.30 5.94
C ALA A 113 12.39 -16.20 7.16
N LEU A 114 13.02 -17.37 7.14
CA LEU A 114 13.11 -18.20 8.34
C LEU A 114 14.13 -17.61 9.32
N ARG A 115 13.98 -17.95 10.58
CA ARG A 115 15.05 -17.85 11.58
C ARG A 115 16.05 -19.00 11.36
N PRO A 116 17.33 -18.80 11.71
CA PRO A 116 18.32 -19.87 11.65
C PRO A 116 17.85 -21.14 12.38
N GLY A 117 17.99 -22.29 11.74
CA GLY A 117 17.62 -23.60 12.30
C GLY A 117 16.14 -23.99 12.19
N GLN A 118 15.27 -23.14 11.62
CA GLN A 118 13.88 -23.51 11.34
C GLN A 118 13.75 -24.44 10.13
N ARG A 119 12.70 -25.27 10.15
CA ARG A 119 12.31 -26.09 9.00
C ARG A 119 11.60 -25.24 7.94
N PRO A 120 11.56 -25.67 6.67
CA PRO A 120 10.78 -24.99 5.65
C PRO A 120 9.30 -24.84 6.02
N VAL A 121 8.76 -23.63 5.83
CA VAL A 121 7.37 -23.29 6.16
C VAL A 121 6.60 -22.89 4.91
N ARG A 122 5.40 -23.43 4.72
CA ARG A 122 4.47 -22.99 3.66
C ARG A 122 3.58 -21.88 4.20
N VAL A 123 3.74 -20.67 3.69
CA VAL A 123 2.86 -19.53 3.97
C VAL A 123 1.81 -19.43 2.87
N GLN A 124 0.56 -19.17 3.25
CA GLN A 124 -0.59 -19.10 2.34
C GLN A 124 -1.54 -17.96 2.73
N GLY A 125 -2.70 -17.86 2.08
CA GLY A 125 -3.70 -16.83 2.41
C GLY A 125 -3.21 -15.39 2.19
N LEU A 126 -2.22 -15.19 1.32
CA LEU A 126 -1.57 -13.90 1.09
C LEU A 126 -2.53 -12.93 0.40
N GLN A 127 -3.08 -11.99 1.18
CA GLN A 127 -4.10 -11.06 0.69
C GLN A 127 -3.85 -9.65 1.21
N VAL A 128 -4.19 -8.66 0.38
CA VAL A 128 -4.25 -7.25 0.76
C VAL A 128 -5.59 -6.63 0.39
N ILE A 129 -5.97 -5.61 1.14
CA ILE A 129 -6.99 -4.62 0.77
C ILE A 129 -6.30 -3.26 0.90
N VAL A 130 -6.19 -2.54 -0.20
CA VAL A 130 -5.52 -1.24 -0.27
C VAL A 130 -6.58 -0.18 -0.43
N ASN A 131 -6.71 0.68 0.57
CA ASN A 131 -7.46 1.92 0.48
C ASN A 131 -6.52 3.00 -0.04
N TYR A 132 -7.01 3.79 -0.99
CA TYR A 132 -6.27 4.87 -1.61
C TYR A 132 -7.13 6.13 -1.69
N GLN A 133 -6.46 7.26 -1.84
CA GLN A 133 -7.07 8.53 -2.19
C GLN A 133 -6.43 9.07 -3.45
#